data_AF-A0A7S2DTI9-F1
#
_entry.id   AF-A0A7S2DTI9-F1
#
_cell.length_a   1.000
_cell.length_b   1.000
_cell.length_c   1.000
_cell.angle_alpha   90.00
_cell.angle_beta   90.00
_cell.angle_gamma   90.00
#
_symmetry.space_group_name_H-M   'P 1'
#
loop_
_entity.id
_entity.type
_entity.pdbx_description
1 polymer ?
#
loop_
_entity_poly.entity_id
_entity_poly.type
_entity_poly.pdbx_seq_one_letter_code
_entity_poly.pdbx_strand_id
1 'polypeptide(L)'
;VESIEDVLGFRYKLIDPQGFEKSALRQIKTCNSKVELLYSWVQMLVVENISADVIQMAAPLQARVMHSLSNGMLAFFDAVKLTMCPFPFPYTQTCDLLLVIHWCTAPYVM
;
A
#
# COMPACT_ATOMS: atom_id res chain seq x y z
N VAL A 1 -27.93 10.88 -0.36
CA VAL A 1 -27.16 10.48 0.83
C VAL A 1 -26.81 9.02 0.59
N GLU A 2 -25.75 8.81 -0.18
CA GLU A 2 -25.29 7.47 -0.55
C GLU A 2 -24.51 6.94 0.65
N SER A 3 -25.00 5.85 1.24
CA SER A 3 -24.43 5.29 2.46
C SER A 3 -22.97 4.94 2.21
N ILE A 4 -22.08 5.50 3.04
CA ILE A 4 -20.62 5.34 2.98
C ILE A 4 -20.20 3.90 3.34
N GLU A 5 -21.17 3.03 3.67
CA GLU A 5 -20.95 1.68 4.21
C GLU A 5 -20.61 0.59 3.17
N ASP A 6 -20.85 0.81 1.87
CA ASP A 6 -20.58 -0.21 0.82
C ASP A 6 -19.16 -0.15 0.23
N VAL A 7 -18.25 0.62 0.82
CA VAL A 7 -16.85 0.64 0.42
C VAL A 7 -16.11 -0.47 1.17
N LEU A 8 -15.68 -1.52 0.45
CA LEU A 8 -14.82 -2.63 0.92
C LEU A 8 -13.68 -2.21 1.87
N GLY A 9 -13.24 -0.95 1.79
CA GLY A 9 -12.27 -0.34 2.70
C GLY A 9 -12.66 -0.36 4.18
N PHE A 10 -13.94 -0.23 4.53
CA PHE A 10 -14.38 -0.21 5.94
C PHE A 10 -14.33 -1.57 6.66
N ARG A 11 -14.04 -2.66 5.94
CA ARG A 11 -13.71 -3.95 6.56
C ARG A 11 -12.35 -3.95 7.24
N TYR A 12 -11.49 -3.00 6.90
CA TYR A 12 -10.19 -2.82 7.56
C TYR A 12 -10.33 -1.82 8.71
N LYS A 13 -9.50 -2.00 9.75
CA LYS A 13 -9.37 -1.02 10.83
C LYS A 13 -8.70 0.24 10.27
N LEU A 14 -9.51 1.13 9.71
CA LEU A 14 -9.08 2.40 9.13
C LEU A 14 -8.95 3.47 10.21
N ILE A 15 -8.10 4.46 9.94
CA ILE A 15 -8.07 5.70 10.71
C ILE A 15 -9.32 6.50 10.36
N ASP A 16 -10.03 7.00 11.37
CA ASP A 16 -11.26 7.76 11.17
C ASP A 16 -10.98 9.04 10.35
N PRO A 17 -11.55 9.18 9.14
CA PRO A 17 -11.37 10.37 8.32
C PRO A 17 -12.01 11.62 8.93
N GLN A 18 -12.96 11.48 9.86
CA GLN A 18 -13.60 12.63 10.53
C GLN A 18 -12.68 13.28 11.59
N GLY A 19 -11.65 12.57 12.04
CA GLY A 19 -10.64 13.09 12.97
C GLY A 19 -9.61 14.04 12.33
N PHE A 20 -9.58 14.14 11.00
CA PHE A 20 -8.65 15.02 10.28
C PHE A 20 -9.20 16.44 10.14
N GLU A 21 -8.30 17.42 10.23
CA GLU A 21 -8.64 18.81 9.92
C GLU A 21 -9.10 18.95 8.46
N LYS A 22 -10.10 19.80 8.22
CA LYS A 22 -10.67 20.03 6.87
C LYS A 22 -9.62 20.49 5.85
N SER A 23 -8.61 21.24 6.30
CA SER A 23 -7.48 21.69 5.48
C SER A 23 -6.60 20.51 5.03
N ALA A 24 -6.25 19.62 5.95
CA ALA A 24 -5.50 18.39 5.69
C ALA A 24 -6.22 17.46 4.71
N LEU A 25 -7.55 17.28 4.88
CA LEU A 25 -8.37 16.51 3.94
C LEU A 25 -8.35 17.09 2.52
N ARG A 26 -8.30 18.42 2.39
CA ARG A 26 -8.19 19.08 1.08
C ARG A 26 -6.85 18.82 0.42
N GLN A 27 -5.76 18.81 1.19
CA GLN A 27 -4.42 18.50 0.69
C GLN A 27 -4.33 17.04 0.22
N ILE A 28 -4.86 16.08 0.99
CA ILE A 28 -4.92 14.67 0.59
C ILE A 28 -5.72 14.50 -0.70
N LYS A 29 -6.84 15.20 -0.85
CA LYS A 29 -7.67 15.11 -2.08
C LYS A 29 -6.98 15.67 -3.32
N THR A 30 -6.15 16.69 -3.16
CA THR A 30 -5.49 17.39 -4.29
C THR A 30 -4.17 16.74 -4.70
N CYS A 31 -3.55 15.98 -3.80
CA CYS A 31 -2.25 15.35 -4.05
C CYS A 31 -2.35 14.10 -4.93
N ASN A 32 -1.36 13.91 -5.81
CA ASN A 32 -1.20 12.69 -6.63
C ASN A 32 -0.67 11.52 -5.78
N SER A 33 0.32 11.78 -4.94
CA SER A 33 0.97 10.79 -4.05
C SER A 33 0.37 10.79 -2.64
N LYS A 34 -0.90 10.36 -2.54
CA LYS A 34 -1.67 10.42 -1.28
C LYS A 34 -1.04 9.61 -0.13
N VAL A 35 -0.52 8.42 -0.45
CA VAL A 35 0.08 7.51 0.53
C VAL A 35 1.40 8.06 1.07
N GLU A 36 2.23 8.63 0.20
CA GLU A 36 3.52 9.25 0.58
C GLU A 36 3.31 10.48 1.47
N LEU A 37 2.30 11.30 1.15
CA LEU A 37 1.95 12.47 1.96
C LEU A 37 1.53 12.06 3.38
N LEU A 38 0.64 11.07 3.51
CA LEU A 38 0.21 10.55 4.80
C LEU A 38 1.37 9.94 5.59
N TYR A 39 2.24 9.19 4.92
CA TYR A 39 3.44 8.62 5.53
C TYR A 39 4.36 9.69 6.12
N SER A 40 4.61 10.76 5.36
CA SER A 40 5.41 11.90 5.81
C SER A 40 4.82 12.55 7.06
N TRP A 41 3.49 12.75 7.11
CA TRP A 41 2.84 13.31 8.29
C TRP A 41 2.95 12.43 9.52
N VAL A 42 2.78 11.11 9.36
CA VAL A 42 2.97 10.16 10.47
C VAL A 42 4.42 10.21 10.97
N GLN A 43 5.39 10.25 10.07
CA GLN A 43 6.80 10.38 10.43
C GLN A 43 7.10 11.68 11.18
N MET A 44 6.58 12.82 10.70
CA MET A 44 6.73 14.12 11.37
C MET A 44 6.15 14.09 12.78
N LEU A 45 4.94 13.53 12.93
CA LEU A 45 4.28 13.41 14.23
C LEU A 45 5.10 12.55 15.20
N VAL A 46 5.70 11.46 14.74
CA VAL A 46 6.59 10.62 15.57
C VAL A 46 7.83 11.41 16.01
N VAL A 47 8.46 12.17 15.10
CA VAL A 47 9.66 12.97 15.42
C VAL A 47 9.33 14.12 16.40
N GLU A 48 8.20 14.77 16.24
CA GLU A 48 7.71 15.80 17.16
C GLU A 48 7.48 15.24 18.56
N ASN A 49 6.86 14.07 18.68
CA ASN A 49 6.59 13.43 19.97
C ASN A 49 7.85 12.89 20.66
N ILE A 50 8.88 12.51 19.88
CA ILE A 50 10.21 12.21 20.43
C ILE A 50 10.86 13.48 20.97
N SER A 51 10.76 14.60 20.24
CA SER A 51 11.35 15.88 20.63
C SER A 51 10.63 16.54 21.82
N ALA A 52 9.32 16.30 21.94
CA ALA A 52 8.50 16.73 23.08
C ALA A 52 8.67 15.82 24.32
N ASP A 53 9.56 14.84 24.27
CA ASP A 53 9.85 13.87 25.34
C ASP A 53 8.61 13.07 25.79
N VAL A 54 7.58 12.99 24.95
CA VAL A 54 6.40 12.12 25.16
C VAL A 54 6.79 10.66 24.94
N ILE A 55 7.71 10.43 24.00
CA ILE A 55 8.24 9.11 23.67
C ILE A 55 9.64 8.96 24.30
N GLN A 56 9.68 8.62 25.58
CA GLN A 56 10.92 8.35 26.33
C GLN A 56 11.40 6.92 26.07
N MET A 57 12.03 6.69 24.92
CA MET A 57 12.64 5.42 24.56
C MET A 57 14.12 5.61 24.22
N ALA A 58 14.94 4.59 24.43
CA ALA A 58 16.34 4.64 24.02
C ALA A 58 16.46 4.85 22.50
N ALA A 59 17.45 5.64 22.08
CA ALA A 59 17.75 5.93 20.67
C ALA A 59 17.67 4.71 19.70
N PRO A 60 18.21 3.52 20.03
CA PRO A 60 18.09 2.36 19.14
C PRO A 60 16.66 1.85 18.95
N LEU A 61 15.77 2.02 19.92
CA LEU A 61 14.35 1.63 19.79
C LEU A 61 13.59 2.60 18.87
N GLN A 62 13.87 3.90 18.98
CA GLN A 62 13.29 4.91 18.09
C GLN A 62 13.67 4.65 16.63
N ALA A 63 14.95 4.35 16.38
CA ALA A 63 15.44 3.97 15.05
C ALA A 63 14.75 2.70 14.52
N ARG A 64 14.50 1.69 15.38
CA ARG A 64 13.81 0.46 15.00
C ARG A 64 12.35 0.71 14.58
N VAL A 65 11.63 1.59 15.28
CA VAL A 65 10.25 1.95 14.91
C VAL A 65 10.24 2.64 13.55
N MET A 66 11.14 3.59 13.33
CA MET A 66 11.25 4.31 12.06
C MET A 66 11.64 3.38 10.91
N HIS A 67 12.54 2.44 11.15
CA HIS A 67 12.91 1.41 10.18
C HIS A 67 11.74 0.47 9.84
N SER A 68 10.95 0.09 10.84
CA SER A 68 9.75 -0.74 10.63
C SER A 68 8.70 -0.02 9.78
N LEU A 69 8.53 1.28 10.01
CA LEU A 69 7.67 2.14 9.20
C LEU A 69 8.18 2.25 7.75
N SER A 70 9.49 2.43 7.55
CA SER A 70 10.13 2.43 6.22
C SER A 70 9.97 1.11 5.49
N ASN A 71 10.10 -0.03 6.18
CA ASN A 71 9.86 -1.35 5.61
C ASN A 71 8.41 -1.51 5.14
N GLY A 72 7.44 -0.93 5.87
CA GLY A 72 6.04 -0.89 5.45
C GLY A 72 5.83 -0.13 4.14
N MET A 73 6.51 1.01 3.98
CA MET A 73 6.47 1.78 2.73
C MET A 73 7.13 1.03 1.56
N LEU A 74 8.23 0.32 1.81
CA LEU A 74 8.87 -0.51 0.79
C LEU A 74 7.93 -1.61 0.29
N ALA A 75 7.26 -2.31 1.21
CA ALA A 75 6.27 -3.34 0.87
C ALA A 75 5.10 -2.76 0.06
N PHE A 76 4.65 -1.55 0.39
CA PHE A 76 3.64 -0.84 -0.41
C PHE A 76 4.13 -0.59 -1.83
N PHE A 77 5.35 -0.05 -2.02
CA PHE A 77 5.89 0.19 -3.36
C PHE A 77 6.11 -1.09 -4.16
N ASP A 78 6.50 -2.19 -3.52
CA ASP A 78 6.64 -3.47 -4.22
C ASP A 78 5.29 -4.01 -4.70
N ALA A 79 4.22 -3.85 -3.91
CA ALA A 79 2.87 -4.15 -4.35
C ALA A 79 2.42 -3.23 -5.52
N VAL A 80 2.73 -1.94 -5.45
CA VAL A 80 2.45 -0.99 -6.55
C VAL A 80 3.19 -1.41 -7.81
N LYS A 81 4.47 -1.79 -7.74
CA LYS A 81 5.23 -2.29 -8.90
C LYS A 81 4.55 -3.51 -9.53
N LEU A 82 4.06 -4.45 -8.72
CA LEU A 82 3.32 -5.62 -9.21
C LEU A 82 2.07 -5.21 -9.99
N THR A 83 1.35 -4.20 -9.51
CA THR A 83 0.14 -3.70 -10.20
C THR A 83 0.45 -2.89 -11.46
N MET A 84 1.57 -2.17 -11.49
CA MET A 84 1.92 -1.26 -12.58
C MET A 84 2.72 -1.96 -13.70
N CYS A 85 3.39 -3.07 -13.40
CA CYS A 85 4.15 -3.86 -14.36
C CYS A 85 3.30 -5.04 -14.83
N PRO A 86 2.57 -4.93 -15.97
CA PRO A 86 1.85 -6.06 -16.51
C PRO A 86 2.82 -7.16 -16.93
N PHE A 87 2.38 -8.42 -16.81
CA PHE A 87 3.18 -9.56 -17.26
C PHE A 87 3.50 -9.41 -18.76
N PRO A 88 4.73 -9.76 -19.21
CA PRO A 88 5.12 -9.53 -20.59
C PRO A 88 4.23 -10.30 -21.56
N PHE A 89 3.62 -9.57 -22.49
CA PHE A 89 2.73 -10.12 -23.51
C PHE A 89 3.25 -11.40 -24.22
N PRO A 90 4.50 -11.48 -24.72
CA PRO A 90 4.97 -12.67 -25.42
C PRO A 90 5.06 -13.91 -24.51
N TYR A 91 5.30 -13.72 -23.21
CA TYR A 91 5.29 -14.82 -22.26
C TYR A 91 3.87 -15.34 -22.02
N THR A 92 2.87 -14.44 -21.91
CA THR A 92 1.46 -14.85 -21.80
C THR A 92 1.05 -15.69 -23.00
N GLN A 93 1.34 -15.21 -24.20
CA GLN A 93 1.00 -15.89 -25.45
C GLN A 93 1.64 -17.27 -25.55
N THR A 94 2.91 -17.39 -25.14
CA THR A 94 3.62 -18.66 -25.17
C THR A 94 2.99 -19.65 -24.17
N CYS A 95 2.70 -19.23 -22.94
CA CYS A 95 2.01 -20.06 -21.95
C CYS A 95 0.63 -20.51 -22.45
N ASP A 96 -0.18 -19.60 -22.99
CA ASP A 96 -1.50 -19.93 -23.54
C ASP A 96 -1.41 -20.93 -24.69
N LEU A 97 -0.46 -20.74 -25.61
CA LEU A 97 -0.24 -21.65 -26.73
C LEU A 97 0.19 -23.04 -26.26
N LEU A 98 1.11 -23.12 -25.29
CA LEU A 98 1.52 -24.41 -24.70
C LEU A 98 0.34 -25.12 -24.02
N LEU A 99 -0.50 -24.38 -23.28
CA LEU A 99 -1.69 -24.93 -22.61
C LEU A 99 -2.71 -25.45 -23.63
N VAL A 100 -2.92 -24.74 -24.74
CA VAL A 100 -3.82 -25.17 -25.82
C VAL A 100 -3.28 -26.43 -26.51
N ILE A 101 -1.97 -26.49 -26.82
CA ILE A 101 -1.36 -27.69 -27.40
C ILE A 101 -1.50 -28.87 -26.44
N HIS A 102 -1.25 -28.66 -25.14
CA HIS A 102 -1.43 -29.69 -24.13
C HIS A 102 -2.89 -30.17 -24.07
N TRP A 103 -3.85 -29.25 -24.03
CA TRP A 103 -5.28 -29.57 -24.04
C TRP A 103 -5.70 -30.37 -25.27
N CYS A 104 -5.16 -30.04 -26.44
CA CYS A 104 -5.43 -30.76 -27.68
C CYS A 104 -4.75 -32.13 -27.74
N THR A 105 -3.56 -32.30 -27.16
CA THR A 105 -2.79 -33.56 -27.21
C THR A 105 -3.15 -34.54 -26.10
N ALA A 106 -3.57 -34.04 -24.93
CA ALA A 106 -4.01 -34.82 -23.78
C ALA A 106 -5.04 -35.92 -24.15
N PRO A 107 -6.13 -35.68 -24.91
CA PRO A 107 -7.10 -36.72 -25.25
C PRO A 107 -6.62 -37.78 -26.25
N TYR A 108 -5.46 -37.57 -26.89
CA TYR A 108 -4.88 -38.55 -27.81
C TYR A 108 -3.78 -39.40 -27.16
N VAL A 109 -3.14 -38.88 -26.11
CA VAL A 109 -1.99 -39.51 -25.42
C VAL A 109 -2.39 -40.16 -24.10
N MET A 110 -3.40 -39.62 -23.40
CA MET A 110 -4.09 -40.26 -22.27
C MET A 110 -5.45 -40.79 -22.72
#